data_AF-A0LXH5-F1
#
_entry.id   AF-A0LXH5-F1
#
_cell.length_a   1.000
_cell.length_b   1.000
_cell.length_c   1.000
_cell.angle_alpha   90.00
_cell.angle_beta   90.00
_cell.angle_gamma   90.00
#
_symmetry.space_group_name_H-M   'P 1'
#
loop_
_entity.id
_entity.type
_entity.pdbx_description
1 polymer ?
#
loop_
_entity_poly.entity_id
_entity_poly.type
_entity_poly.pdbx_seq_one_letter_code
_entity_poly.pdbx_strand_id
1 'polypeptide(L)'
;MLDFIVVGAAQAGLAMAHYLQKQGKNFLVVDKESEIGASWLNRWDSLTLFTPSEFNNMPGMEFPAEKGHYPSKTEVAAYFQDYIEEFQISVQLNTLVENITHHDDHFILKTSQGELKSRNVVVATGPFHIPYTPPFSKKINKDIFQIHSNFYKNPNQLQEGKAMVVGAGDSGFQILDEVSQDDRGVYFSGTTDVKVLPQEILGKTLWWWFTKSGFLSFSRDTWLGKKISKSRQPVIGTPVKEILERTNVESVGNTKNAEGDLVVTEKRKITDLKNIIWATGYRPNFSWIEGLELGKNGYPKHYRGVSNIEGLYFIGLPWLHTRGSATLGGIKRDARYLADYISQTK
;
A
#
# COMPACT_ATOMS: atom_id res chain seq x y z
N MET A 1 -19.33 0.63 26.02
CA MET A 1 -19.28 0.99 24.59
C MET A 1 -18.04 1.84 24.37
N LEU A 2 -17.29 1.58 23.29
CA LEU A 2 -16.07 2.32 22.98
C LEU A 2 -16.41 3.70 22.39
N ASP A 3 -15.54 4.68 22.56
CA ASP A 3 -15.66 5.94 21.82
C ASP A 3 -15.28 5.71 20.35
N PHE A 4 -14.24 4.91 20.11
CA PHE A 4 -13.72 4.62 18.77
C PHE A 4 -13.37 3.14 18.60
N ILE A 5 -13.63 2.61 17.40
CA ILE A 5 -12.90 1.45 16.87
C ILE A 5 -12.08 1.91 15.67
N VAL A 6 -10.79 1.55 15.67
CA VAL A 6 -9.87 1.82 14.56
C VAL A 6 -9.65 0.51 13.80
N VAL A 7 -10.02 0.47 12.52
CA VAL A 7 -9.93 -0.73 11.67
C VAL A 7 -8.63 -0.71 10.87
N GLY A 8 -7.65 -1.52 11.27
CA GLY A 8 -6.32 -1.67 10.72
C GLY A 8 -5.23 -1.22 11.70
N ALA A 9 -4.27 -2.10 12.02
CA ALA A 9 -3.17 -1.88 12.98
C ALA A 9 -1.81 -1.66 12.31
N ALA A 10 -1.80 -1.01 11.14
CA ALA A 10 -0.59 -0.53 10.48
C ALA A 10 -0.39 0.98 10.72
N GLN A 11 0.50 1.63 9.97
CA GLN A 11 0.90 3.03 10.18
C GLN A 11 -0.25 4.03 10.33
N ALA A 12 -1.36 3.82 9.60
CA ALA A 12 -2.49 4.75 9.60
C ALA A 12 -3.35 4.62 10.86
N GLY A 13 -3.64 3.39 11.29
CA GLY A 13 -4.42 3.15 12.49
C GLY A 13 -3.63 3.45 13.76
N LEU A 14 -2.35 3.05 13.81
CA LEU A 14 -1.46 3.36 14.93
C LEU A 14 -1.23 4.87 15.08
N ALA A 15 -1.10 5.61 13.98
CA ALA A 15 -1.02 7.07 14.03
C ALA A 15 -2.30 7.71 14.61
N MET A 16 -3.50 7.19 14.29
CA MET A 16 -4.73 7.67 14.91
C MET A 16 -4.85 7.25 16.37
N ALA A 17 -4.50 6.01 16.71
CA ALA A 17 -4.50 5.51 18.08
C ALA A 17 -3.68 6.41 19.01
N HIS A 18 -2.49 6.84 18.58
CA HIS A 18 -1.66 7.78 19.33
C HIS A 18 -2.41 9.09 19.69
N TYR A 19 -3.10 9.70 18.72
CA TYR A 19 -3.84 10.94 18.99
C TYR A 19 -5.10 10.71 19.81
N LEU A 20 -5.83 9.62 19.57
CA LEU A 20 -7.01 9.25 20.38
C LEU A 20 -6.62 9.01 21.84
N GLN A 21 -5.47 8.39 22.09
CA GLN A 21 -4.92 8.20 23.44
C GLN A 21 -4.58 9.53 24.11
N LYS A 22 -3.91 10.46 23.40
CA LYS A 22 -3.61 11.80 23.93
C LYS A 22 -4.87 12.61 24.25
N GLN A 23 -5.98 12.31 23.59
CA GLN A 23 -7.29 12.90 23.86
C GLN A 23 -8.08 12.17 24.94
N GLY A 24 -7.51 11.13 25.56
CA GLY A 24 -8.17 10.35 26.61
C GLY A 24 -9.39 9.57 26.12
N LYS A 25 -9.47 9.24 24.82
CA LYS A 25 -10.59 8.47 24.26
C LYS A 25 -10.48 6.99 24.64
N ASN A 26 -11.61 6.35 24.88
CA ASN A 26 -11.68 4.90 25.03
C ASN A 26 -11.78 4.23 23.65
N PHE A 27 -10.75 3.51 23.21
CA PHE A 27 -10.71 2.94 21.86
C PHE A 27 -10.09 1.54 21.80
N LEU A 28 -10.39 0.84 20.71
CA LEU A 28 -9.76 -0.42 20.34
C LEU A 28 -9.27 -0.35 18.90
N VAL A 29 -8.05 -0.80 18.64
CA VAL A 29 -7.57 -1.06 17.28
C VAL A 29 -7.82 -2.53 16.94
N VAL A 30 -8.41 -2.82 15.80
CA VAL A 30 -8.63 -4.19 15.32
C VAL A 30 -7.89 -4.42 14.01
N ASP A 31 -7.31 -5.60 13.84
CA ASP A 31 -6.70 -6.01 12.58
C ASP A 31 -7.08 -7.45 12.24
N LYS A 32 -7.23 -7.74 10.96
CA LYS A 32 -7.58 -9.07 10.47
C LYS A 32 -6.41 -10.06 10.56
N GLU A 33 -5.19 -9.55 10.50
CA GLU A 33 -3.98 -10.35 10.43
C GLU A 33 -3.63 -10.92 11.82
N SER A 34 -2.82 -11.97 11.85
CA SER A 34 -2.40 -12.65 13.09
C SER A 34 -1.17 -12.02 13.74
N GLU A 35 -0.50 -11.09 13.06
CA GLU A 35 0.71 -10.42 13.54
C GLU A 35 0.77 -8.94 13.13
N ILE A 36 1.42 -8.13 13.96
CA ILE A 36 1.66 -6.71 13.66
C ILE A 36 2.66 -6.56 12.52
N GLY A 37 2.36 -5.68 11.57
CA GLY A 37 3.21 -5.44 10.41
C GLY A 37 3.01 -6.44 9.27
N ALA A 38 2.05 -7.37 9.36
CA ALA A 38 1.74 -8.34 8.32
C ALA A 38 1.59 -7.72 6.91
N SER A 39 1.03 -6.51 6.77
CA SER A 39 0.93 -5.80 5.48
C SER A 39 2.28 -5.53 4.79
N TRP A 40 3.35 -5.43 5.59
CA TRP A 40 4.74 -5.28 5.15
C TRP A 40 5.43 -6.63 5.02
N LEU A 41 5.32 -7.49 6.02
CA LEU A 41 5.91 -8.83 6.03
C LEU A 41 5.41 -9.71 4.87
N ASN A 42 4.17 -9.48 4.44
CA ASN A 42 3.55 -10.17 3.31
C ASN A 42 4.19 -9.83 1.95
N ARG A 43 4.97 -8.76 1.83
CA ARG A 43 5.69 -8.39 0.59
C ARG A 43 6.93 -9.28 0.33
N TRP A 44 7.60 -9.08 -0.80
CA TRP A 44 8.82 -9.81 -1.17
C TRP A 44 9.98 -9.55 -0.22
N ASP A 45 10.92 -10.49 -0.16
CA ASP A 45 11.95 -10.53 0.88
C ASP A 45 12.96 -9.40 0.77
N SER A 46 13.32 -9.01 -0.46
CA SER A 46 14.22 -7.90 -0.72
C SER A 46 13.59 -6.51 -0.61
N LEU A 47 12.31 -6.39 -0.20
CA LEU A 47 11.66 -5.09 -0.11
C LEU A 47 12.34 -4.19 0.93
N THR A 48 12.91 -3.09 0.44
CA THR A 48 13.34 -1.93 1.21
C THR A 48 12.51 -0.71 0.85
N LEU A 49 12.35 0.21 1.80
CA LEU A 49 11.73 1.49 1.55
C LEU A 49 12.61 2.30 0.60
N PHE A 50 11.99 3.08 -0.28
CA PHE A 50 12.67 4.14 -1.01
C PHE A 50 12.78 5.45 -0.19
N THR A 51 12.36 5.44 1.08
CA THR A 51 12.35 6.60 1.98
C THR A 51 13.39 6.41 3.08
N PRO A 52 14.35 7.35 3.26
CA PRO A 52 15.33 7.26 4.33
C PRO A 52 14.69 7.35 5.73
N SER A 53 15.30 6.70 6.72
CA SER A 53 14.80 6.56 8.10
C SER A 53 14.31 7.87 8.73
N GLU A 54 15.02 8.98 8.58
CA GLU A 54 14.65 10.26 9.21
C GLU A 54 13.32 10.86 8.67
N PHE A 55 12.80 10.32 7.56
CA PHE A 55 11.52 10.73 6.97
C PHE A 55 10.39 9.73 7.23
N ASN A 56 10.63 8.69 8.03
CA ASN A 56 9.66 7.64 8.37
C ASN A 56 9.03 7.78 9.76
N ASN A 57 9.35 8.84 10.52
CA ASN A 57 8.85 9.04 11.88
C ASN A 57 7.32 9.16 11.94
N MET A 58 6.68 8.30 12.75
CA MET A 58 5.28 8.38 13.14
C MET A 58 5.05 9.40 14.28
N PRO A 59 3.80 9.77 14.59
CA PRO A 59 3.53 10.72 15.68
C PRO A 59 4.16 10.27 16.99
N GLY A 60 4.97 11.13 17.61
CA GLY A 60 5.54 10.88 18.94
C GLY A 60 6.75 9.93 18.99
N MET A 61 7.16 9.29 17.89
CA MET A 61 8.28 8.33 17.91
C MET A 61 9.12 8.43 16.63
N GLU A 62 10.44 8.53 16.78
CA GLU A 62 11.38 8.51 15.66
C GLU A 62 11.59 7.08 15.14
N PHE A 63 11.87 6.93 13.85
CA PHE A 63 12.22 5.61 13.30
C PHE A 63 13.61 5.20 13.80
N PRO A 64 13.79 4.00 14.39
CA PRO A 64 14.99 3.63 15.13
C PRO A 64 16.12 3.15 14.21
N ALA A 65 16.61 4.01 13.32
CA ALA A 65 17.74 3.71 12.44
C ALA A 65 18.55 4.96 12.11
N GLU A 66 19.80 4.75 11.71
CA GLU A 66 20.69 5.85 11.33
C GLU A 66 20.14 6.65 10.15
N LYS A 67 20.49 7.94 10.12
CA LYS A 67 20.09 8.86 9.06
C LYS A 67 20.63 8.39 7.71
N GLY A 68 19.78 8.37 6.69
CA GLY A 68 20.15 7.90 5.34
C GLY A 68 19.98 6.39 5.12
N HIS A 69 19.74 5.60 6.16
CA HIS A 69 19.38 4.19 6.02
C HIS A 69 18.03 4.04 5.32
N TYR A 70 17.87 3.00 4.50
CA TYR A 70 16.63 2.65 3.82
C TYR A 70 16.04 1.39 4.45
N PRO A 71 15.04 1.52 5.35
CA PRO A 71 14.56 0.39 6.14
C PRO A 71 13.98 -0.74 5.29
N SER A 72 14.21 -1.97 5.71
CA SER A 72 13.56 -3.18 5.20
C SER A 72 12.11 -3.31 5.66
N LYS A 73 11.34 -4.18 5.01
CA LYS A 73 9.97 -4.53 5.46
C LYS A 73 9.91 -5.06 6.90
N THR A 74 10.95 -5.74 7.37
CA THR A 74 11.03 -6.31 8.73
C THR A 74 11.31 -5.24 9.76
N GLU A 75 12.18 -4.27 9.46
CA GLU A 75 12.41 -3.11 10.33
C GLU A 75 11.15 -2.25 10.48
N VAL A 76 10.36 -2.08 9.41
CA VAL A 76 9.07 -1.38 9.51
C VAL A 76 8.06 -2.14 10.38
N ALA A 77 8.01 -3.46 10.26
CA ALA A 77 7.13 -4.29 11.10
C ALA A 77 7.55 -4.24 12.58
N ALA A 78 8.85 -4.34 12.87
CA ALA A 78 9.39 -4.20 14.23
C ALA A 78 9.07 -2.83 14.82
N TYR A 79 9.24 -1.76 14.02
CA TYR A 79 8.88 -0.40 14.43
C TYR A 79 7.41 -0.27 14.86
N PHE A 80 6.48 -0.99 14.23
CA PHE A 80 5.07 -0.99 14.66
C PHE A 80 4.85 -1.72 15.97
N GLN A 81 5.60 -2.79 16.24
CA GLN A 81 5.55 -3.51 17.52
C GLN A 81 6.06 -2.61 18.64
N ASP A 82 7.23 -2.01 18.45
CA ASP A 82 7.81 -1.04 19.38
C ASP A 82 6.86 0.14 19.64
N TYR A 83 6.18 0.62 18.61
CA TYR A 83 5.22 1.73 18.72
C TYR A 83 3.99 1.35 19.56
N ILE A 84 3.48 0.12 19.42
CA ILE A 84 2.37 -0.37 20.22
C ILE A 84 2.78 -0.52 21.68
N GLU A 85 3.99 -1.01 21.95
CA GLU A 85 4.53 -1.16 23.30
C GLU A 85 4.78 0.20 23.96
N GLU A 86 5.48 1.12 23.30
CA GLU A 86 5.79 2.46 23.83
C GLU A 86 4.52 3.22 24.21
N PHE A 87 3.50 3.18 23.36
CA PHE A 87 2.25 3.89 23.60
C PHE A 87 1.17 3.02 24.25
N GLN A 88 1.46 1.77 24.64
CA GLN A 88 0.49 0.85 25.27
C GLN A 88 -0.85 0.78 24.50
N ILE A 89 -0.78 0.69 23.17
CA ILE A 89 -1.96 0.73 22.29
C ILE A 89 -2.68 -0.62 22.39
N SER A 90 -3.98 -0.59 22.73
CA SER A 90 -4.81 -1.79 22.73
C SER A 90 -5.12 -2.24 21.30
N VAL A 91 -4.53 -3.35 20.88
CA VAL A 91 -4.74 -3.98 19.56
C VAL A 91 -5.33 -5.39 19.71
N GLN A 92 -6.39 -5.67 18.97
CA GLN A 92 -6.98 -7.00 18.83
C GLN A 92 -6.75 -7.54 17.41
N LEU A 93 -5.87 -8.53 17.30
CA LEU A 93 -5.54 -9.23 16.06
C LEU A 93 -6.61 -10.28 15.71
N ASN A 94 -6.47 -10.95 14.56
CA ASN A 94 -7.38 -12.01 14.08
C ASN A 94 -8.86 -11.58 14.03
N THR A 95 -9.10 -10.28 13.81
CA THR A 95 -10.42 -9.64 13.87
C THR A 95 -10.70 -8.95 12.55
N LEU A 96 -11.21 -9.73 11.59
CA LEU A 96 -11.67 -9.20 10.32
C LEU A 96 -13.01 -8.49 10.53
N VAL A 97 -13.08 -7.19 10.24
CA VAL A 97 -14.36 -6.48 10.15
C VAL A 97 -15.01 -6.81 8.80
N GLU A 98 -16.14 -7.49 8.85
CA GLU A 98 -16.87 -7.99 7.69
C GLU A 98 -17.93 -7.01 7.20
N ASN A 99 -18.53 -6.26 8.14
CA ASN A 99 -19.58 -5.29 7.86
C ASN A 99 -19.61 -4.20 8.95
N ILE A 100 -19.92 -2.97 8.53
CA ILE A 100 -20.22 -1.84 9.43
C ILE A 100 -21.61 -1.31 9.11
N THR A 101 -22.44 -1.22 10.15
CA THR A 101 -23.73 -0.54 10.15
C THR A 101 -23.71 0.62 11.13
N HIS A 102 -24.45 1.69 10.79
CA HIS A 102 -24.69 2.82 11.68
C HIS A 102 -26.15 2.79 12.15
N HIS A 103 -26.35 2.76 13.47
CA HIS A 103 -27.65 2.73 14.13
C HIS A 103 -27.77 3.94 15.05
N ASP A 104 -28.64 4.88 14.70
CA ASP A 104 -28.96 6.09 15.46
C ASP A 104 -27.74 6.85 16.00
N ASP A 105 -27.20 6.43 17.15
CA ASP A 105 -26.12 7.05 17.91
C ASP A 105 -24.79 6.25 17.95
N HIS A 106 -24.70 5.08 17.29
CA HIS A 106 -23.49 4.25 17.31
C HIS A 106 -23.33 3.36 16.08
N PHE A 107 -22.12 2.80 15.93
CA PHE A 107 -21.78 1.80 14.94
C PHE A 107 -21.81 0.39 15.54
N ILE A 108 -22.26 -0.57 14.73
CA ILE A 108 -22.10 -2.00 14.97
C ILE A 108 -21.16 -2.54 13.89
N LEU A 109 -20.04 -3.13 14.34
CA LEU A 109 -19.07 -3.78 13.47
C LEU A 109 -19.22 -5.28 13.66
N LYS A 110 -19.70 -5.95 12.62
CA LYS A 110 -19.70 -7.41 12.57
C LYS A 110 -18.28 -7.88 12.24
N THR A 111 -17.72 -8.72 13.10
CA THR A 111 -16.35 -9.24 12.92
C THR A 111 -16.31 -10.76 12.96
N SER A 112 -15.18 -11.32 12.51
CA SER A 112 -14.88 -12.76 12.64
C SER A 112 -14.84 -13.26 14.09
N GLN A 113 -14.76 -12.37 15.09
CA GLN A 113 -14.72 -12.69 16.53
C GLN A 113 -16.00 -12.27 17.27
N GLY A 114 -17.06 -11.93 16.53
CA GLY A 114 -18.33 -11.43 17.08
C GLY A 114 -18.55 -9.94 16.81
N GLU A 115 -19.52 -9.35 17.48
CA GLU A 115 -19.89 -7.95 17.26
C GLU A 115 -19.14 -7.00 18.19
N LEU A 116 -18.69 -5.87 17.64
CA LEU A 116 -18.13 -4.76 18.38
C LEU A 116 -18.99 -3.51 18.20
N LYS A 117 -19.03 -2.64 19.21
CA LYS A 117 -19.82 -1.41 19.19
C LYS A 117 -19.01 -0.20 19.61
N SER A 118 -19.12 0.88 18.84
CA SER A 118 -18.47 2.16 19.16
C SER A 118 -19.29 3.35 18.69
N ARG A 119 -19.09 4.52 19.30
CA ARG A 119 -19.70 5.77 18.84
C ARG A 119 -19.16 6.23 17.49
N ASN A 120 -17.88 5.98 17.25
CA ASN A 120 -17.19 6.40 16.04
C ASN A 120 -16.34 5.26 15.49
N VAL A 121 -16.01 5.33 14.20
CA VAL A 121 -15.11 4.39 13.54
C VAL A 121 -14.07 5.14 12.71
N VAL A 122 -12.81 4.72 12.82
CA VAL A 122 -11.73 5.14 11.92
C VAL A 122 -11.35 3.95 11.04
N VAL A 123 -11.56 4.07 9.73
CA VAL A 123 -11.15 3.07 8.74
C VAL A 123 -9.73 3.40 8.26
N ALA A 124 -8.79 2.51 8.61
CA ALA A 124 -7.35 2.65 8.36
C ALA A 124 -6.77 1.46 7.56
N THR A 125 -7.60 0.81 6.73
CA THR A 125 -7.25 -0.42 5.99
C THR A 125 -6.38 -0.20 4.76
N GLY A 126 -6.09 1.06 4.42
CA GLY A 126 -5.31 1.44 3.23
C GLY A 126 -6.05 1.20 1.91
N PRO A 127 -5.34 1.19 0.76
CA PRO A 127 -5.94 1.01 -0.56
C PRO A 127 -5.77 -0.38 -1.19
N PHE A 128 -4.90 -1.22 -0.63
CA PHE A 128 -4.42 -2.44 -1.29
C PHE A 128 -5.23 -3.67 -0.87
N HIS A 129 -6.54 -3.65 -1.08
CA HIS A 129 -7.44 -4.70 -0.57
C HIS A 129 -7.48 -5.94 -1.46
N ILE A 130 -7.74 -5.78 -2.75
CA ILE A 130 -7.94 -6.91 -3.67
C ILE A 130 -6.83 -6.90 -4.72
N PRO A 131 -5.89 -7.86 -4.70
CA PRO A 131 -4.94 -8.07 -5.78
C PRO A 131 -5.64 -8.17 -7.13
N TYR A 132 -5.19 -7.44 -8.14
CA TYR A 132 -5.82 -7.44 -9.45
C TYR A 132 -5.02 -8.28 -10.43
N THR A 133 -5.66 -9.29 -11.04
CA THR A 133 -5.15 -9.98 -12.23
C THR A 133 -6.12 -9.78 -13.40
N PRO A 134 -5.63 -9.64 -14.65
CA PRO A 134 -6.51 -9.48 -15.81
C PRO A 134 -7.45 -10.68 -16.00
N PRO A 135 -8.70 -10.51 -16.47
CA PRO A 135 -9.66 -11.62 -16.59
C PRO A 135 -9.19 -12.82 -17.41
N PHE A 136 -8.33 -12.59 -18.40
CA PHE A 136 -7.75 -13.67 -19.22
C PHE A 136 -6.76 -14.55 -18.46
N SER A 137 -6.27 -14.16 -17.28
CA SER A 137 -5.40 -15.00 -16.43
C SER A 137 -6.04 -16.35 -16.10
N LYS A 138 -7.38 -16.38 -16.01
CA LYS A 138 -8.18 -17.59 -15.77
C LYS A 138 -8.23 -18.56 -16.95
N LYS A 139 -7.84 -18.12 -18.15
CA LYS A 139 -7.82 -18.92 -19.38
C LYS A 139 -6.46 -19.53 -19.67
N ILE A 140 -5.44 -19.15 -18.91
CA ILE A 140 -4.08 -19.68 -19.02
C ILE A 140 -4.07 -21.12 -18.49
N ASN A 141 -3.27 -21.98 -19.12
CA ASN A 141 -3.08 -23.35 -18.69
C ASN A 141 -2.65 -23.41 -17.21
N LYS A 142 -3.21 -24.35 -16.46
CA LYS A 142 -2.96 -24.54 -15.02
C LYS A 142 -1.52 -24.95 -14.72
N ASP A 143 -0.81 -25.52 -15.70
CA ASP A 143 0.59 -25.89 -15.57
C ASP A 143 1.53 -24.68 -15.53
N ILE A 144 1.09 -23.51 -16.01
CA ILE A 144 1.82 -22.25 -15.87
C ILE A 144 1.54 -21.67 -14.48
N PHE A 145 2.56 -21.62 -13.64
CA PHE A 145 2.46 -21.06 -12.31
C PHE A 145 2.16 -19.55 -12.38
N GLN A 146 1.16 -19.10 -11.62
CA GLN A 146 0.77 -17.69 -11.58
C GLN A 146 0.75 -17.21 -10.13
N ILE A 147 1.37 -16.05 -9.88
CA ILE A 147 1.40 -15.43 -8.56
C ILE A 147 1.25 -13.92 -8.67
N HIS A 148 0.44 -13.31 -7.80
CA HIS A 148 0.41 -11.84 -7.70
C HIS A 148 1.56 -11.36 -6.82
N SER A 149 2.05 -10.13 -7.04
CA SER A 149 3.07 -9.48 -6.20
C SER A 149 2.70 -9.37 -4.71
N ASN A 150 1.44 -9.66 -4.36
CA ASN A 150 0.98 -9.71 -2.97
C ASN A 150 1.45 -10.97 -2.24
N PHE A 151 1.68 -12.05 -2.99
CA PHE A 151 2.00 -13.38 -2.47
C PHE A 151 3.43 -13.82 -2.86
N TYR A 152 4.05 -13.10 -3.81
CA TYR A 152 5.43 -13.31 -4.21
C TYR A 152 6.40 -12.88 -3.08
N LYS A 153 7.33 -13.77 -2.77
CA LYS A 153 8.38 -13.64 -1.74
C LYS A 153 9.76 -13.53 -2.35
N ASN A 154 10.11 -14.48 -3.20
CA ASN A 154 11.42 -14.61 -3.83
C ASN A 154 11.35 -15.60 -5.00
N PRO A 155 12.41 -15.70 -5.84
CA PRO A 155 12.40 -16.56 -7.02
C PRO A 155 12.27 -18.06 -6.72
N ASN A 156 12.55 -18.52 -5.50
CA ASN A 156 12.45 -19.93 -5.12
C ASN A 156 11.00 -20.45 -5.13
N GLN A 157 10.00 -19.57 -5.17
CA GLN A 157 8.60 -19.97 -5.36
C GLN A 157 8.26 -20.30 -6.81
N LEU A 158 9.14 -19.97 -7.77
CA LEU A 158 8.88 -20.14 -9.19
C LEU A 158 9.30 -21.55 -9.65
N GLN A 159 8.51 -22.14 -10.54
CA GLN A 159 8.90 -23.37 -11.26
C GLN A 159 10.18 -23.13 -12.07
N GLU A 160 10.94 -24.19 -12.37
CA GLU A 160 12.02 -24.09 -13.36
C GLU A 160 11.49 -23.66 -14.74
N GLY A 161 12.29 -22.90 -15.49
CA GLY A 161 11.93 -22.40 -16.82
C GLY A 161 11.56 -20.91 -16.86
N LYS A 162 11.11 -20.42 -18.01
CA LYS A 162 10.95 -18.98 -18.24
C LYS A 162 9.87 -18.34 -17.37
N ALA A 163 10.13 -17.10 -16.97
CA ALA A 163 9.19 -16.28 -16.20
C ALA A 163 8.72 -15.06 -16.99
N MET A 164 7.59 -14.50 -16.57
CA MET A 164 7.07 -13.23 -17.07
C MET A 164 6.72 -12.33 -15.89
N VAL A 165 7.22 -11.10 -15.89
CA VAL A 165 6.80 -10.06 -14.93
C VAL A 165 5.88 -9.08 -15.63
N VAL A 166 4.65 -8.93 -15.14
CA VAL A 166 3.61 -8.11 -15.74
C VAL A 166 3.33 -6.87 -14.89
N GLY A 167 3.64 -5.69 -15.40
CA GLY A 167 3.41 -4.40 -14.74
C GLY A 167 4.68 -3.55 -14.63
N ALA A 168 4.54 -2.24 -14.85
CA ALA A 168 5.66 -1.28 -14.90
C ALA A 168 5.62 -0.24 -13.76
N GLY A 169 5.10 -0.61 -12.59
CA GLY A 169 5.22 0.17 -11.35
C GLY A 169 6.45 -0.23 -10.55
N ASP A 170 6.66 0.40 -9.38
CA ASP A 170 7.80 0.09 -8.50
C ASP A 170 7.92 -1.42 -8.21
N SER A 171 6.82 -2.07 -7.81
CA SER A 171 6.83 -3.52 -7.55
C SER A 171 7.20 -4.35 -8.79
N GLY A 172 6.78 -3.91 -9.98
CA GLY A 172 7.06 -4.62 -11.23
C GLY A 172 8.54 -4.61 -11.57
N PHE A 173 9.20 -3.45 -11.46
CA PHE A 173 10.63 -3.35 -11.73
C PHE A 173 11.49 -3.97 -10.62
N GLN A 174 11.09 -3.85 -9.35
CA GLN A 174 11.82 -4.49 -8.25
C GLN A 174 11.74 -6.02 -8.32
N ILE A 175 10.57 -6.58 -8.64
CA ILE A 175 10.44 -8.03 -8.85
C ILE A 175 11.17 -8.45 -10.13
N LEU A 176 11.11 -7.66 -11.21
CA LEU A 176 11.87 -7.95 -12.43
C LEU A 176 13.37 -7.97 -12.14
N ASP A 177 13.87 -7.01 -11.35
CA ASP A 177 15.26 -6.96 -10.91
C ASP A 177 15.67 -8.26 -10.22
N GLU A 178 14.86 -8.73 -9.26
CA GLU A 178 15.13 -9.95 -8.50
C GLU A 178 15.03 -11.23 -9.34
N VAL A 179 13.97 -11.37 -10.14
CA VAL A 179 13.72 -12.57 -10.96
C VAL A 179 14.70 -12.72 -12.11
N SER A 180 15.42 -11.66 -12.49
CA SER A 180 16.43 -11.69 -13.56
C SER A 180 17.87 -11.70 -13.06
N GLN A 181 18.11 -11.97 -11.77
CA GLN A 181 19.46 -12.14 -11.22
C GLN A 181 20.09 -13.51 -11.56
N ASP A 182 19.28 -14.51 -11.93
CA ASP A 182 19.74 -15.83 -12.37
C ASP A 182 19.72 -15.97 -13.91
N ASP A 183 20.16 -17.09 -14.45
CA ASP A 183 20.22 -17.33 -15.90
C ASP A 183 18.83 -17.61 -16.55
N ARG A 184 17.73 -17.47 -15.80
CA ARG A 184 16.38 -17.70 -16.31
C ARG A 184 16.04 -16.67 -17.39
N GLY A 185 15.45 -17.13 -18.50
CA GLY A 185 14.82 -16.21 -19.45
C GLY A 185 13.58 -15.53 -18.85
N VAL A 186 13.55 -14.20 -18.84
CA VAL A 186 12.47 -13.39 -18.27
C VAL A 186 11.85 -12.47 -19.32
N TYR A 187 10.53 -12.59 -19.50
CA TYR A 187 9.75 -11.66 -20.30
C TYR A 187 9.23 -10.50 -19.43
N PHE A 188 9.47 -9.26 -19.84
CA PHE A 188 8.87 -8.09 -19.21
C PHE A 188 7.69 -7.57 -20.02
N SER A 189 6.50 -7.56 -19.41
CA SER A 189 5.29 -6.98 -20.00
C SER A 189 4.89 -5.70 -19.28
N GLY A 190 5.24 -4.57 -19.88
CA GLY A 190 4.86 -3.25 -19.41
C GLY A 190 5.43 -2.15 -20.30
N THR A 191 5.21 -0.89 -19.90
CA THR A 191 5.86 0.25 -20.52
C THR A 191 7.34 0.28 -20.12
N THR A 192 8.24 0.44 -21.10
CA THR A 192 9.69 0.58 -20.88
C THR A 192 10.13 2.04 -20.74
N ASP A 193 9.36 2.97 -21.33
CA ASP A 193 9.54 4.42 -21.15
C ASP A 193 8.85 4.87 -19.86
N VAL A 194 9.55 4.65 -18.74
CA VAL A 194 9.11 5.10 -17.41
C VAL A 194 10.04 6.18 -16.88
N LYS A 195 9.45 7.15 -16.19
CA LYS A 195 10.23 8.16 -15.47
C LYS A 195 10.89 7.49 -14.27
N VAL A 196 12.20 7.59 -14.20
CA VAL A 196 13.00 7.12 -13.05
C VAL A 196 13.50 8.33 -12.28
N LEU A 197 13.45 8.26 -10.95
CA LEU A 197 14.12 9.22 -10.08
C LEU A 197 15.20 8.50 -9.25
N PRO A 198 16.42 9.05 -9.18
CA PRO A 198 17.45 8.49 -8.32
C PRO A 198 17.10 8.72 -6.84
N GLN A 199 17.63 7.86 -5.97
CA GLN A 199 17.49 8.02 -4.52
C GLN A 199 18.23 9.25 -3.99
N GLU A 200 19.30 9.68 -4.67
CA GLU A 200 20.08 10.87 -4.31
C GLU A 200 20.26 11.81 -5.50
N ILE A 201 20.20 13.11 -5.21
CA ILE A 201 20.46 14.19 -6.16
C ILE A 201 21.36 15.20 -5.45
N LEU A 202 22.53 15.50 -6.05
CA LEU A 202 23.48 16.49 -5.52
C LEU A 202 23.91 16.24 -4.06
N GLY A 203 24.20 14.98 -3.70
CA GLY A 203 24.65 14.59 -2.36
C GLY A 203 23.60 14.74 -1.25
N LYS A 204 22.33 14.82 -1.63
CA LYS A 204 21.18 14.80 -0.72
C LYS A 204 20.14 13.80 -1.22
N THR A 205 19.48 13.13 -0.28
CA THR A 205 18.40 12.20 -0.62
C THR A 205 17.25 12.93 -1.31
N LEU A 206 16.55 12.24 -2.21
CA LEU A 206 15.38 12.78 -2.90
C LEU A 206 14.31 13.26 -1.90
N TRP A 207 14.20 12.61 -0.75
CA TRP A 207 13.28 12.98 0.33
C TRP A 207 13.67 14.27 1.04
N TRP A 208 14.97 14.55 1.15
CA TRP A 208 15.45 15.84 1.63
C TRP A 208 14.97 16.98 0.72
N TRP A 209 15.12 16.80 -0.61
CA TRP A 209 14.63 17.77 -1.59
C TRP A 209 13.11 17.91 -1.57
N PHE A 210 12.38 16.79 -1.49
CA PHE A 210 10.92 16.81 -1.38
C PHE A 210 10.44 17.52 -0.11
N THR A 211 11.16 17.37 1.00
CA THR A 211 10.87 18.04 2.26
C THR A 211 11.12 19.55 2.14
N LYS A 212 12.27 19.95 1.58
CA LYS A 212 12.63 21.37 1.42
C LYS A 212 11.74 22.11 0.43
N SER A 213 11.34 21.46 -0.65
CA SER A 213 10.44 22.03 -1.66
C SER A 213 8.96 22.01 -1.26
N GLY A 214 8.60 21.29 -0.18
CA GLY A 214 7.21 21.07 0.20
C GLY A 214 6.43 20.17 -0.78
N PHE A 215 7.12 19.42 -1.64
CA PHE A 215 6.52 18.56 -2.67
C PHE A 215 5.52 17.54 -2.10
N LEU A 216 5.81 16.97 -0.93
CA LEU A 216 4.91 16.03 -0.25
C LEU A 216 3.66 16.71 0.33
N SER A 217 3.68 18.04 0.48
CA SER A 217 2.58 18.84 1.02
C SER A 217 1.59 19.30 -0.06
N PHE A 218 1.84 19.05 -1.34
CA PHE A 218 0.92 19.43 -2.39
C PHE A 218 -0.43 18.74 -2.21
N SER A 219 -1.46 19.56 -1.98
CA SER A 219 -2.82 19.09 -1.77
C SER A 219 -3.48 18.70 -3.08
N ARG A 220 -4.29 17.64 -3.05
CA ARG A 220 -5.13 17.16 -4.16
C ARG A 220 -6.11 18.22 -4.68
N ASP A 221 -6.38 19.26 -3.90
CA ASP A 221 -7.35 20.31 -4.24
C ASP A 221 -6.72 21.45 -5.05
N THR A 222 -5.40 21.58 -4.99
CA THR A 222 -4.61 22.58 -5.75
C THR A 222 -4.45 22.18 -7.22
N TRP A 223 -4.29 23.15 -8.12
CA TRP A 223 -4.05 22.87 -9.55
C TRP A 223 -2.84 21.95 -9.77
N LEU A 224 -1.72 22.24 -9.10
CA LEU A 224 -0.50 21.44 -9.21
C LEU A 224 -0.68 20.03 -8.66
N GLY A 225 -1.34 19.88 -7.50
CA GLY A 225 -1.65 18.57 -6.93
C GLY A 225 -2.60 17.74 -7.80
N LYS A 226 -3.60 18.36 -8.44
CA LYS A 226 -4.49 17.69 -9.42
C LYS A 226 -3.72 17.19 -10.64
N LYS A 227 -2.73 17.95 -11.12
CA LYS A 227 -1.88 17.54 -12.24
C LYS A 227 -0.97 16.37 -11.85
N ILE A 228 -0.34 16.42 -10.68
CA ILE A 228 0.58 15.39 -10.20
C ILE A 228 -0.17 14.08 -9.88
N SER A 229 -1.32 14.15 -9.19
CA SER A 229 -2.11 12.97 -8.81
C SER A 229 -2.66 12.19 -10.01
N LYS A 230 -2.88 12.84 -11.15
CA LYS A 230 -3.28 12.20 -12.42
C LYS A 230 -2.11 11.65 -13.23
N SER A 231 -0.88 12.01 -12.87
CA SER A 231 0.33 11.55 -13.56
C SER A 231 0.78 10.20 -13.01
N ARG A 232 1.40 9.37 -13.86
CA ARG A 232 2.04 8.14 -13.39
C ARG A 232 3.15 8.47 -12.40
N GLN A 233 3.19 7.72 -11.30
CA GLN A 233 4.26 7.83 -10.32
C GLN A 233 5.58 7.37 -10.97
N PRO A 234 6.66 8.15 -10.84
CA PRO A 234 7.98 7.70 -11.28
C PRO A 234 8.44 6.52 -10.42
N VAL A 235 9.21 5.62 -11.03
CA VAL A 235 9.92 4.55 -10.32
C VAL A 235 11.09 5.17 -9.58
N ILE A 236 11.27 4.83 -8.30
CA ILE A 236 12.30 5.47 -7.47
C ILE A 236 13.36 4.46 -7.04
N GLY A 237 14.62 4.78 -7.31
CA GLY A 237 15.77 4.01 -6.84
C GLY A 237 16.08 2.71 -7.59
N THR A 238 15.16 2.20 -8.42
CA THR A 238 15.39 0.98 -9.20
C THR A 238 16.10 1.29 -10.52
N PRO A 239 17.18 0.56 -10.88
CA PRO A 239 17.97 0.80 -12.09
C PRO A 239 17.27 0.23 -13.35
N VAL A 240 16.11 0.80 -13.70
CA VAL A 240 15.22 0.28 -14.76
C VAL A 240 15.96 0.02 -16.07
N LYS A 241 16.82 0.95 -16.51
CA LYS A 241 17.55 0.80 -17.77
C LYS A 241 18.46 -0.43 -17.76
N GLU A 242 19.25 -0.59 -16.71
CA GLU A 242 20.20 -1.70 -16.56
C GLU A 242 19.47 -3.04 -16.51
N ILE A 243 18.34 -3.11 -15.79
CA ILE A 243 17.52 -4.33 -15.70
C ILE A 243 16.99 -4.72 -17.07
N LEU A 244 16.48 -3.75 -17.86
CA LEU A 244 15.92 -4.02 -19.19
C LEU A 244 16.99 -4.34 -20.25
N GLU A 245 18.26 -4.00 -19.99
CA GLU A 245 19.41 -4.29 -20.87
C GLU A 245 20.07 -5.65 -20.59
N ARG A 246 19.64 -6.37 -19.53
CA ARG A 246 20.16 -7.71 -19.23
C ARG A 246 19.87 -8.68 -20.37
N THR A 247 20.83 -9.55 -20.66
CA THR A 247 20.76 -10.51 -21.78
C THR A 247 19.65 -11.54 -21.64
N ASN A 248 19.22 -11.83 -20.41
CA ASN A 248 18.14 -12.74 -20.06
C ASN A 248 16.76 -12.05 -19.97
N VAL A 249 16.67 -10.71 -20.13
CA VAL A 249 15.42 -9.94 -20.04
C VAL A 249 14.95 -9.51 -21.43
N GLU A 250 13.71 -9.84 -21.78
CA GLU A 250 13.10 -9.44 -23.05
C GLU A 250 11.82 -8.61 -22.82
N SER A 251 11.85 -7.35 -23.27
CA SER A 251 10.70 -6.44 -23.19
C SER A 251 9.69 -6.67 -24.32
N VAL A 252 8.55 -7.28 -23.98
CA VAL A 252 7.54 -7.75 -24.96
C VAL A 252 6.33 -6.83 -25.09
N GLY A 253 6.32 -5.68 -24.40
CA GLY A 253 5.18 -4.75 -24.38
C GLY A 253 3.99 -5.31 -23.60
N ASN A 254 2.86 -4.60 -23.60
CA ASN A 254 1.72 -5.00 -22.77
C ASN A 254 1.09 -6.32 -23.25
N THR A 255 0.79 -7.21 -22.30
CA THR A 255 -0.03 -8.39 -22.54
C THR A 255 -1.45 -7.96 -22.94
N LYS A 256 -1.95 -8.47 -24.08
CA LYS A 256 -3.28 -8.18 -24.60
C LYS A 256 -4.28 -9.29 -24.28
N ASN A 257 -3.85 -10.54 -24.35
CA ASN A 257 -4.68 -11.71 -24.09
C ASN A 257 -3.80 -12.92 -23.76
N ALA A 258 -4.40 -13.94 -23.15
CA ALA A 258 -3.77 -15.26 -23.00
C ALA A 258 -4.84 -16.36 -22.98
N GLU A 259 -4.50 -17.53 -23.53
CA GLU A 259 -5.37 -18.70 -23.60
C GLU A 259 -4.55 -19.97 -23.78
N GLY A 260 -4.79 -20.98 -22.92
CA GLY A 260 -3.93 -22.16 -22.85
C GLY A 260 -2.49 -21.75 -22.54
N ASP A 261 -1.54 -22.23 -23.34
CA ASP A 261 -0.12 -21.89 -23.20
C ASP A 261 0.28 -20.60 -23.94
N LEU A 262 -0.62 -20.03 -24.74
CA LEU A 262 -0.33 -18.87 -25.57
C LEU A 262 -0.59 -17.57 -24.81
N VAL A 263 0.46 -16.76 -24.67
CA VAL A 263 0.38 -15.35 -24.22
C VAL A 263 0.63 -14.43 -25.40
N VAL A 264 -0.30 -13.52 -25.67
CA VAL A 264 -0.20 -12.53 -26.76
C VAL A 264 0.10 -11.16 -26.16
N THR A 265 1.23 -10.58 -26.57
CA THR A 265 1.66 -9.23 -26.18
C THR A 265 1.66 -8.29 -27.39
N GLU A 266 2.02 -7.02 -27.18
CA GLU A 266 2.17 -6.04 -28.26
C GLU A 266 3.25 -6.41 -29.27
N LYS A 267 4.31 -7.10 -28.84
CA LYS A 267 5.49 -7.38 -29.67
C LYS A 267 5.67 -8.85 -30.00
N ARG A 268 5.09 -9.77 -29.22
CA ARG A 268 5.39 -11.21 -29.32
C ARG A 268 4.20 -12.10 -28.96
N LYS A 269 4.21 -13.30 -29.52
CA LYS A 269 3.43 -14.46 -29.05
C LYS A 269 4.38 -15.39 -28.31
N ILE A 270 4.06 -15.72 -27.06
CA ILE A 270 4.91 -16.52 -26.17
C ILE A 270 4.17 -17.81 -25.84
N THR A 271 4.86 -18.96 -25.91
CA THR A 271 4.28 -20.29 -25.68
C THR A 271 5.13 -21.18 -24.76
N ASP A 272 6.23 -20.65 -24.23
CA ASP A 272 7.24 -21.38 -23.45
C ASP A 272 7.37 -20.86 -22.00
N LEU A 273 6.33 -20.18 -21.50
CA LEU A 273 6.26 -19.70 -20.12
C LEU A 273 5.98 -20.82 -19.14
N LYS A 274 6.64 -20.75 -17.99
CA LYS A 274 6.35 -21.58 -16.81
C LYS A 274 5.83 -20.76 -15.64
N ASN A 275 6.13 -19.45 -15.61
CA ASN A 275 5.80 -18.60 -14.48
C ASN A 275 5.29 -17.23 -14.94
N ILE A 276 4.25 -16.70 -14.28
CA ILE A 276 3.77 -15.34 -14.46
C ILE A 276 3.62 -14.66 -13.10
N ILE A 277 4.35 -13.56 -12.91
CA ILE A 277 4.24 -12.70 -11.75
C ILE A 277 3.43 -11.46 -12.11
N TRP A 278 2.23 -11.35 -11.53
CA TRP A 278 1.32 -10.22 -11.73
C TRP A 278 1.65 -9.08 -10.76
N ALA A 279 2.38 -8.07 -11.23
CA ALA A 279 2.62 -6.80 -10.55
C ALA A 279 1.61 -5.72 -11.03
N THR A 280 0.35 -6.11 -11.14
CA THR A 280 -0.73 -5.34 -11.79
C THR A 280 -1.57 -4.50 -10.83
N GLY A 281 -1.12 -4.36 -9.58
CA GLY A 281 -1.72 -3.48 -8.59
C GLY A 281 -2.96 -4.06 -7.90
N TYR A 282 -3.76 -3.19 -7.31
CA TYR A 282 -4.87 -3.58 -6.44
C TYR A 282 -6.13 -2.79 -6.78
N ARG A 283 -7.28 -3.32 -6.34
CA ARG A 283 -8.55 -2.60 -6.30
C ARG A 283 -8.93 -2.33 -4.84
N PRO A 284 -9.38 -1.10 -4.52
CA PRO A 284 -9.97 -0.82 -3.21
C PRO A 284 -11.30 -1.57 -3.08
N ASN A 285 -11.67 -1.87 -1.84
CA ASN A 285 -12.98 -2.42 -1.50
C ASN A 285 -13.49 -1.82 -0.18
N PHE A 286 -14.55 -1.03 -0.27
CA PHE A 286 -15.22 -0.39 0.87
C PHE A 286 -16.72 -0.70 0.89
N SER A 287 -17.19 -1.69 0.13
CA SER A 287 -18.62 -2.04 0.05
C SER A 287 -19.17 -2.71 1.30
N TRP A 288 -18.29 -3.03 2.26
CA TRP A 288 -18.63 -3.60 3.56
C TRP A 288 -19.10 -2.55 4.57
N ILE A 289 -19.14 -1.26 4.20
CA ILE A 289 -19.65 -0.18 5.05
C ILE A 289 -20.98 0.28 4.47
N GLU A 290 -22.07 0.06 5.21
CA GLU A 290 -23.41 0.40 4.76
C GLU A 290 -23.64 1.92 4.72
N GLY A 291 -24.33 2.40 3.68
CA GLY A 291 -24.60 3.82 3.47
C GLY A 291 -23.40 4.67 3.01
N LEU A 292 -22.22 4.07 2.82
CA LEU A 292 -21.02 4.78 2.39
C LEU A 292 -21.11 5.20 0.92
N GLU A 293 -20.92 6.48 0.63
CA GLU A 293 -20.83 6.96 -0.74
C GLU A 293 -19.45 6.67 -1.35
N LEU A 294 -19.42 5.94 -2.47
CA LEU A 294 -18.21 5.66 -3.22
C LEU A 294 -18.09 6.52 -4.48
N GLY A 295 -16.86 6.90 -4.83
CA GLY A 295 -16.53 7.48 -6.11
C GLY A 295 -16.46 6.43 -7.23
N LYS A 296 -16.34 6.88 -8.49
CA LYS A 296 -16.25 5.98 -9.67
C LYS A 296 -15.05 5.02 -9.64
N ASN A 297 -14.04 5.33 -8.84
CA ASN A 297 -12.83 4.54 -8.66
C ASN A 297 -12.91 3.57 -7.46
N GLY A 298 -14.07 3.47 -6.79
CA GLY A 298 -14.30 2.58 -5.66
C GLY A 298 -13.75 3.08 -4.31
N TYR A 299 -13.19 4.29 -4.25
CA TYR A 299 -12.76 4.92 -3.00
C TYR A 299 -13.92 5.68 -2.34
N PRO A 300 -13.93 5.83 -1.00
CA PRO A 300 -14.93 6.62 -0.30
C PRO A 300 -14.90 8.07 -0.73
N LYS A 301 -16.07 8.70 -0.84
CA LYS A 301 -16.16 10.16 -0.88
C LYS A 301 -15.91 10.68 0.53
N HIS A 302 -15.03 11.66 0.64
CA HIS A 302 -14.65 12.24 1.92
C HIS A 302 -14.06 13.64 1.73
N TYR A 303 -14.07 14.44 2.80
CA TYR A 303 -13.28 15.66 2.91
C TYR A 303 -12.18 15.45 3.95
N ARG A 304 -10.93 15.32 3.50
CA ARG A 304 -9.73 15.10 4.35
C ARG A 304 -9.85 13.96 5.38
N GLY A 305 -10.66 12.94 5.07
CA GLY A 305 -10.89 11.75 5.89
C GLY A 305 -12.27 11.72 6.52
N VAL A 306 -12.97 12.84 6.63
CA VAL A 306 -14.35 12.88 7.13
C VAL A 306 -15.31 12.39 6.04
N SER A 307 -16.10 11.36 6.33
CA SER A 307 -17.01 10.72 5.37
C SER A 307 -18.39 11.39 5.27
N ASN A 308 -19.30 10.80 4.51
CA ASN A 308 -20.72 11.20 4.47
C ASN A 308 -21.54 10.66 5.65
N ILE A 309 -20.97 9.78 6.47
CA ILE A 309 -21.60 9.21 7.67
C ILE A 309 -20.96 9.86 8.90
N GLU A 310 -21.78 10.44 9.76
CA GLU A 310 -21.32 11.07 11.00
C GLU A 310 -20.59 10.05 11.88
N GLY A 311 -19.45 10.44 12.45
CA GLY A 311 -18.61 9.55 13.27
C GLY A 311 -17.78 8.51 12.50
N LEU A 312 -17.89 8.45 11.16
CA LEU A 312 -17.04 7.58 10.32
C LEU A 312 -15.94 8.38 9.61
N TYR A 313 -14.70 7.95 9.82
CA TYR A 313 -13.48 8.62 9.33
C TYR A 313 -12.60 7.65 8.53
N PHE A 314 -11.80 8.18 7.61
CA PHE A 314 -10.83 7.45 6.79
C PHE A 314 -9.44 8.05 6.93
N ILE A 315 -8.43 7.20 7.05
CA ILE A 315 -7.02 7.59 7.06
C ILE A 315 -6.16 6.62 6.25
N GLY A 316 -5.04 7.10 5.71
CA GLY A 316 -4.10 6.27 4.94
C GLY A 316 -4.51 6.01 3.49
N LEU A 317 -5.54 6.71 2.98
CA LEU A 317 -5.91 6.63 1.57
C LEU A 317 -4.87 7.36 0.68
N PRO A 318 -4.60 6.86 -0.53
CA PRO A 318 -3.79 7.57 -1.52
C PRO A 318 -4.37 8.96 -1.78
N TRP A 319 -3.52 9.98 -1.66
CA TRP A 319 -3.96 11.38 -1.83
C TRP A 319 -5.19 11.71 -0.98
N LEU A 320 -5.26 11.23 0.27
CA LEU A 320 -6.32 11.61 1.23
C LEU A 320 -6.44 13.13 1.30
N HIS A 321 -5.32 13.81 1.53
CA HIS A 321 -5.23 15.26 1.42
C HIS A 321 -4.05 15.68 0.54
N THR A 322 -2.88 15.06 0.74
CA THR A 322 -1.62 15.45 0.09
C THR A 322 -0.94 14.26 -0.56
N ARG A 323 0.10 14.53 -1.37
CA ARG A 323 0.97 13.48 -1.93
C ARG A 323 1.53 12.53 -0.86
N GLY A 324 1.85 13.05 0.33
CA GLY A 324 2.40 12.27 1.44
C GLY A 324 1.38 11.48 2.26
N SER A 325 0.07 11.59 1.99
CA SER A 325 -0.98 11.06 2.88
C SER A 325 -0.90 9.56 3.17
N ALA A 326 -0.43 8.75 2.21
CA ALA A 326 -0.35 7.30 2.36
C ALA A 326 1.07 6.79 2.67
N THR A 327 2.02 7.69 2.99
CA THR A 327 3.39 7.30 3.36
C THR A 327 3.56 7.21 4.87
N LEU A 328 4.52 6.39 5.30
CA LEU A 328 4.80 6.11 6.72
C LEU A 328 5.02 7.41 7.53
N GLY A 329 5.95 8.27 7.14
CA GLY A 329 6.18 9.54 7.85
C GLY A 329 5.23 10.68 7.48
N GLY A 330 4.45 10.54 6.39
CA GLY A 330 3.49 11.57 5.95
C GLY A 330 2.15 11.50 6.71
N ILE A 331 1.78 10.30 7.16
CA ILE A 331 0.49 9.99 7.79
C ILE A 331 0.16 10.88 9.00
N LYS A 332 1.19 11.31 9.74
CA LYS A 332 1.05 12.13 10.95
C LYS A 332 0.29 13.44 10.74
N ARG A 333 0.37 14.01 9.53
CA ARG A 333 -0.32 15.28 9.21
C ARG A 333 -1.83 15.09 9.11
N ASP A 334 -2.25 13.99 8.49
CA ASP A 334 -3.66 13.66 8.35
C ASP A 334 -4.23 13.14 9.68
N ALA A 335 -3.44 12.36 10.42
CA ALA A 335 -3.82 11.90 11.75
C ALA A 335 -4.07 13.06 12.71
N ARG A 336 -3.17 14.05 12.75
CA ARG A 336 -3.35 15.27 13.55
C ARG A 336 -4.60 16.05 13.13
N TYR A 337 -4.82 16.23 11.83
CA TYR A 337 -6.00 16.95 11.34
C TYR A 337 -7.30 16.28 11.78
N LEU A 338 -7.41 14.96 11.63
CA LEU A 338 -8.60 14.22 12.07
C LEU A 338 -8.78 14.28 13.58
N ALA A 339 -7.69 14.17 14.34
CA ALA A 339 -7.71 14.32 15.79
C ALA A 339 -8.24 15.71 16.22
N ASP A 340 -7.77 16.78 15.58
CA ASP A 340 -8.23 18.15 15.86
C ASP A 340 -9.70 18.31 15.49
N TYR A 341 -10.12 17.77 14.34
CA TYR A 341 -11.52 17.78 13.90
C TYR A 341 -12.44 17.09 14.91
N ILE A 342 -12.08 15.86 15.32
CA ILE A 342 -12.81 15.03 16.28
C ILE A 342 -12.93 15.72 17.65
N SER A 343 -11.95 16.51 18.06
CA SER A 343 -12.01 17.23 19.35
C SER A 343 -12.97 18.42 19.33
N GLN A 344 -13.25 18.98 18.15
CA GLN A 344 -14.09 20.16 17.97
C GLN A 344 -15.56 19.80 17.73
N THR A 345 -15.82 18.61 17.20
CA THR A 345 -17.16 18.05 17.06
C THR A 345 -17.55 17.40 18.39
N LYS A 346 -18.31 18.13 19.21
CA LYS A 346 -18.87 17.66 20.48
C LYS A 346 -20.31 17.21 20.31
#